data_AF-A0A0J9YGF0-F1
#
_entry.id   AF-A0A0J9YGF0-F1
#
_cell.length_a   1.000
_cell.length_b   1.000
_cell.length_c   1.000
_cell.angle_alpha   90.00
_cell.angle_beta   90.00
_cell.angle_gamma   90.00
#
_symmetry.space_group_name_H-M   'P 1'
#
loop_
_entity.id
_entity.type
_entity.pdbx_description
1 polymer ?
#
loop_
_entity_poly.entity_id
_entity_poly.type
_entity_poly.pdbx_seq_one_letter_code
_entity_poly.pdbx_strand_id
1 'polypeptide(L)' 'VDCEGAHFEQVPNILKTKVRILRIKNSSISIIQKGAFKRYTDLKELIIENCDQLHTIEKFAFKGLSRLK' A
#
# COMPACT_ATOMS: atom_id res chain seq x y z
N VAL A 1 7.04 1.94 -8.06
CA VAL A 1 7.65 2.13 -6.73
C VAL A 1 7.64 0.78 -6.10
N ASP A 2 8.81 0.25 -5.85
CA ASP A 2 8.97 -1.10 -5.32
C ASP A 2 9.52 -0.94 -3.90
N CYS A 3 8.71 -1.37 -2.94
CA CYS A 3 9.03 -1.46 -1.53
C CYS A 3 9.27 -2.95 -1.25
N GLU A 4 10.52 -3.37 -1.36
CA GLU A 4 10.94 -4.73 -1.07
C GLU A 4 11.78 -4.77 0.21
N GLY A 5 11.52 -5.73 1.09
CA GLY A 5 12.27 -5.86 2.35
C GLY A 5 12.04 -4.70 3.32
N ALA A 6 10.96 -3.95 3.15
CA ALA A 6 10.75 -2.74 3.93
C ALA A 6 10.17 -3.06 5.31
N HIS A 7 10.73 -2.39 6.32
CA HIS A 7 10.32 -2.55 7.72
C HIS A 7 9.38 -1.41 8.13
N PHE A 8 8.10 -1.60 7.89
CA PHE A 8 7.06 -0.70 8.40
C PHE A 8 5.85 -1.51 8.84
N GLU A 9 5.27 -1.19 10.00
CA GLU A 9 4.04 -1.84 10.48
C GLU A 9 2.81 -1.42 9.67
N GLN A 10 2.84 -0.22 9.10
CA GLN A 10 1.75 0.41 8.37
C GLN A 10 2.22 0.99 7.04
N VAL A 11 1.31 1.17 6.08
CA VAL A 11 1.64 1.77 4.78
C VAL A 11 2.20 3.19 5.00
N PRO A 12 3.45 3.46 4.60
CA PRO A 12 4.10 4.72 4.91
C PRO A 12 3.58 5.85 4.01
N ASN A 13 3.42 7.03 4.59
CA ASN A 13 2.92 8.23 3.90
C ASN A 13 4.03 9.07 3.24
N ILE A 14 5.24 8.51 3.11
CA ILE A 14 6.44 9.24 2.64
C ILE A 14 6.58 9.26 1.12
N LEU A 15 5.85 8.42 0.40
CA LEU A 15 5.98 8.30 -1.05
C LEU A 15 5.42 9.54 -1.76
N LYS A 16 5.84 9.78 -3.01
CA LYS A 16 5.27 10.87 -3.84
C LYS A 16 3.80 10.57 -4.15
N THR A 17 2.97 11.59 -4.37
CA THR A 17 1.53 11.42 -4.66
C THR A 17 1.25 10.87 -6.08
N LYS A 18 2.18 11.05 -7.03
CA LYS A 18 2.03 10.64 -8.45
C LYS A 18 2.46 9.19 -8.74
N VAL A 19 2.29 8.28 -7.78
CA VAL A 19 2.67 6.87 -7.96
C VAL A 19 1.59 6.15 -8.77
N ARG A 20 1.98 5.54 -9.89
CA ARG A 20 1.08 4.74 -10.76
C ARG A 20 1.13 3.24 -10.45
N ILE A 21 2.27 2.75 -9.99
CA ILE A 21 2.49 1.35 -9.66
C ILE A 21 3.19 1.29 -8.31
N LEU A 22 2.58 0.61 -7.35
CA LEU A 22 3.11 0.38 -6.02
C LEU A 22 3.21 -1.13 -5.78
N ARG A 23 4.41 -1.61 -5.51
CA ARG A 23 4.64 -3.01 -5.14
C ARG A 23 5.21 -3.05 -3.75
N ILE A 24 4.56 -3.78 -2.86
CA ILE A 24 4.99 -4.05 -1.50
C ILE A 24 5.27 -5.54 -1.46
N LYS A 25 6.53 -5.92 -1.37
CA LYS A 25 6.98 -7.32 -1.42
C LYS A 25 7.87 -7.65 -0.24
N ASN A 26 7.80 -8.87 0.28
CA ASN A 26 8.72 -9.34 1.32
C ASN A 26 8.85 -8.35 2.49
N SER A 27 7.76 -7.66 2.85
CA SER A 27 7.78 -6.52 3.80
C SER A 27 7.08 -6.90 5.10
N SER A 28 7.53 -6.33 6.21
CA SER A 28 6.98 -6.63 7.54
C SER A 28 5.72 -5.83 7.87
N ILE A 29 4.89 -5.53 6.87
CA ILE A 29 3.63 -4.82 7.06
C ILE A 29 2.64 -5.70 7.80
N SER A 30 2.06 -5.17 8.87
CA SER A 30 1.14 -5.88 9.73
C SER A 30 -0.30 -5.41 9.59
N ILE A 31 -0.47 -4.10 9.31
CA ILE A 31 -1.77 -3.45 9.21
C ILE A 31 -1.81 -2.54 7.98
N ILE A 32 -2.83 -2.70 7.12
CA ILE A 32 -3.20 -1.68 6.12
C ILE A 32 -4.31 -0.82 6.72
N GLN A 33 -3.95 0.39 7.16
CA GLN A 33 -4.84 1.30 7.87
C GLN A 33 -5.89 1.95 6.96
N LYS A 34 -6.94 2.50 7.58
CA LYS A 34 -8.04 3.20 6.91
C LYS A 34 -7.50 4.33 6.05
N GLY A 35 -7.81 4.29 4.75
CA GLY A 35 -7.33 5.29 3.80
C GLY A 35 -5.82 5.26 3.55
N ALA A 36 -5.14 4.14 3.85
CA ALA A 36 -3.70 3.93 3.59
C ALA A 36 -3.26 4.40 2.19
N PHE A 37 -4.11 4.19 1.17
CA PHE A 37 -3.79 4.53 -0.21
C PHE A 37 -4.53 5.75 -0.76
N LYS A 38 -5.29 6.48 0.06
CA LYS A 38 -6.21 7.55 -0.37
C LYS A 38 -5.53 8.67 -1.18
N ARG A 39 -4.25 8.91 -0.93
CA ARG A 39 -3.46 9.96 -1.60
C ARG A 39 -2.87 9.54 -2.95
N TYR A 40 -2.81 8.25 -3.25
CA TYR A 40 -2.25 7.73 -4.49
C TYR A 40 -3.36 7.66 -5.56
N THR A 41 -3.95 8.82 -5.87
CA THR A 41 -5.11 8.91 -6.79
C THR A 41 -4.78 8.51 -8.23
N ASP A 42 -3.50 8.55 -8.59
CA ASP A 42 -2.97 8.10 -9.89
C ASP A 42 -2.58 6.62 -9.93
N LEU A 43 -2.74 5.89 -8.83
CA LEU A 43 -2.36 4.49 -8.72
C LEU A 43 -3.25 3.63 -9.63
N LYS A 44 -2.60 2.84 -10.48
CA LYS A 44 -3.21 1.92 -11.44
C LYS A 44 -2.99 0.46 -11.07
N GLU A 45 -1.90 0.17 -10.37
CA GLU A 45 -1.50 -1.18 -9.98
C GLU A 45 -0.97 -1.15 -8.54
N LEU A 46 -1.51 -2.03 -7.71
CA LEU A 46 -1.09 -2.25 -6.34
C LEU A 46 -0.83 -3.74 -6.17
N ILE A 47 0.42 -4.09 -5.89
CA ILE A 47 0.81 -5.47 -5.59
C ILE A 47 1.26 -5.51 -4.14
N ILE A 48 0.68 -6.44 -3.38
CA ILE A 48 1.09 -6.75 -2.01
C ILE A 48 1.31 -8.27 -1.97
N GLU A 49 2.56 -8.67 -1.84
CA GLU A 49 2.98 -10.08 -2.00
C GLU A 49 3.99 -10.46 -0.92
N ASN A 50 3.97 -11.71 -0.47
CA ASN A 50 4.89 -12.25 0.53
C ASN A 50 5.04 -11.36 1.78
N CYS A 51 3.92 -10.86 2.29
CA CYS A 51 3.87 -10.03 3.50
C CYS A 51 3.26 -10.86 4.64
N ASP A 52 4.05 -11.78 5.20
CA ASP A 52 3.56 -12.82 6.12
C ASP A 52 3.00 -12.28 7.44
N GLN A 53 3.35 -11.04 7.81
CA GLN A 53 2.89 -10.39 9.03
C GLN A 53 1.55 -9.66 8.85
N LEU A 54 1.05 -9.54 7.60
CA LEU A 54 -0.16 -8.79 7.29
C LEU A 54 -1.40 -9.55 7.76
N HIS A 55 -1.98 -9.10 8.87
CA HIS A 55 -3.14 -9.74 9.49
C HIS A 55 -4.38 -8.83 9.55
N THR A 56 -4.21 -7.52 9.33
CA THR A 56 -5.33 -6.56 9.39
C THR A 56 -5.38 -5.67 8.15
N ILE A 57 -6.55 -5.60 7.52
CA ILE A 57 -6.87 -4.59 6.50
C ILE A 57 -8.11 -3.84 6.96
N GLU A 58 -7.95 -2.57 7.32
CA GLU A 58 -9.05 -1.77 7.86
C GLU A 58 -10.07 -1.36 6.78
N LYS A 59 -11.30 -1.08 7.23
CA LYS A 59 -12.35 -0.56 6.36
C LYS A 59 -11.88 0.69 5.63
N PHE A 60 -12.18 0.76 4.33
CA PHE A 60 -11.81 1.89 3.46
C PHE A 60 -10.30 2.06 3.23
N ALA A 61 -9.47 1.04 3.49
CA ALA A 61 -8.04 1.03 3.14
C ALA A 61 -7.75 1.48 1.69
N PHE A 62 -8.55 0.98 0.73
CA PHE A 62 -8.41 1.25 -0.71
C PHE A 62 -9.30 2.40 -1.21
N LYS A 63 -9.94 3.16 -0.31
CA LYS A 63 -10.84 4.25 -0.72
C LYS A 63 -10.04 5.36 -1.42
N GLY A 64 -10.53 5.81 -2.58
CA GLY A 64 -9.93 6.89 -3.37
C GLY A 64 -9.01 6.41 -4.49
N LEU A 65 -8.78 5.11 -4.60
CA LEU A 65 -8.04 4.48 -5.70
C LEU A 65 -8.90 4.34 -6.97
N SER A 66 -9.40 5.46 -7.50
CA SER A 66 -10.34 5.49 -8.64
C SER A 66 -9.76 5.02 -9.97
N ARG A 67 -8.42 4.91 -10.07
CA ARG A 67 -7.70 4.51 -11.28
C ARG A 67 -7.10 3.10 -11.20
N LEU A 68 -7.30 2.41 -10.07
CA LEU A 68 -6.81 1.06 -9.85
C LEU A 68 -7.56 0.07 -10.75
N LYS A 69 -6.81 -0.83 -11.38
CA LYS A 69 -7.34 -1.87 -12.29
C LYS A 69 -7.18 -3.25 -11.68
#